data_AF-A0A2V6J8W6-F1
#
_entry.id   AF-A0A2V6J8W6-F1
#
_cell.length_a   1.000
_cell.length_b   1.000
_cell.length_c   1.000
_cell.angle_alpha   90.00
_cell.angle_beta   90.00
_cell.angle_gamma   90.00
#
_symmetry.space_group_name_H-M   'P 1'
#
loop_
_entity.id
_entity.type
_entity.pdbx_description
1 polymer ?
#
loop_
_entity_poly.entity_id
_entity_poly.type
_entity_poly.pdbx_seq_one_letter_code
_entity_poly.pdbx_strand_id
1 'polypeptide(L)'
;MNFPHKLRKLFDPEIIGSMREHIHRAFHPVSARRLQRQLETDPSWGELRRKYPRGIKEVHRFGDTNFWIKRNVERAQDLSLDRGRRRHILDLGCGPGFFLYVAEKLGHTGVGLDIDEQAIFRDTLRLL
;
A
#
# COMPACT_ATOMS: atom_id res chain seq x y z
N MET A 1 10.71 24.94 31.22
CA MET A 1 10.66 24.21 29.92
C MET A 1 12.02 23.55 29.69
N ASN A 2 12.11 22.22 29.79
CA ASN A 2 13.39 21.49 29.64
C ASN A 2 13.71 21.23 28.16
N PHE A 3 14.37 22.19 27.54
CA PHE A 3 14.91 22.14 26.17
C PHE A 3 15.88 20.96 25.88
N PRO A 4 16.77 20.52 26.80
CA PRO A 4 17.77 19.49 26.46
C PRO A 4 17.19 18.09 26.27
N HIS A 5 16.07 17.75 26.92
CA HIS A 5 15.40 16.45 26.72
C HIS A 5 14.73 16.32 25.34
N LYS A 6 14.26 17.44 24.75
CA LYS A 6 13.69 17.44 23.40
C LYS A 6 14.77 17.26 22.32
N LEU A 7 15.95 17.87 22.50
CA LEU A 7 17.07 17.69 21.59
C LEU A 7 17.58 16.25 21.59
N ARG A 8 17.64 15.60 22.75
CA ARG A 8 18.03 14.17 22.84
C ARG A 8 17.10 13.24 22.06
N LYS A 9 15.82 13.62 21.92
CA LYS A 9 14.82 12.89 21.14
C LYS A 9 15.06 12.98 19.62
N LEU A 10 15.71 14.05 19.14
CA LEU A 10 16.07 14.19 17.72
C LEU A 10 17.29 13.34 17.33
N PHE A 11 18.10 12.92 18.31
CA PHE A 11 19.24 12.01 18.13
C PHE A 11 18.87 10.54 18.35
N ASP A 12 17.60 10.24 18.56
CA ASP A 12 17.10 8.87 18.64
C ASP A 12 17.22 8.22 17.24
N PRO A 13 17.94 7.09 17.08
CA PRO A 13 18.12 6.41 15.80
C PRO A 13 16.80 6.13 15.06
N GLU A 14 15.72 5.85 15.79
CA GLU A 14 14.40 5.61 15.21
C GLU A 14 13.79 6.87 14.59
N ILE A 15 14.01 8.04 15.23
CA ILE A 15 13.50 9.32 14.75
C ILE A 15 14.31 9.80 13.54
N ILE A 16 15.62 9.56 13.54
CA ILE A 16 16.48 9.84 12.38
C ILE A 16 16.05 8.97 11.19
N GLY A 17 15.79 7.68 11.39
CA GLY A 17 15.30 6.78 10.34
C GLY A 17 13.96 7.25 9.76
N SER A 18 12.99 7.56 10.62
CA SER A 18 11.66 8.05 10.21
C SER A 18 11.73 9.40 9.46
N MET A 19 12.55 10.35 9.93
CA MET A 19 12.81 11.61 9.21
C MET A 19 13.45 11.36 7.85
N ARG A 20 14.39 10.41 7.76
CA ARG A 20 15.03 10.05 6.51
C ARG A 20 14.01 9.54 5.49
N GLU A 21 13.13 8.62 5.90
CA GLU A 21 12.08 8.10 5.02
C GLU A 21 11.04 9.16 4.63
N HIS A 22 10.76 10.14 5.51
CA HIS A 22 9.90 11.27 5.17
C HIS A 22 10.54 12.18 4.10
N ILE A 23 11.82 12.53 4.28
CA ILE A 23 12.60 13.33 3.31
C ILE A 23 12.70 12.58 1.97
N HIS A 24 12.99 11.28 2.02
CA HIS A 24 13.09 10.43 0.84
C HIS A 24 11.81 10.39 0.01
N ARG A 25 10.64 10.31 0.65
CA ARG A 25 9.33 10.36 -0.02
C ARG A 25 9.06 11.70 -0.70
N ALA A 26 9.54 12.79 -0.12
CA ALA A 26 9.41 14.12 -0.72
C ALA A 26 10.22 14.25 -2.02
N PHE A 27 11.39 13.61 -2.11
CA PHE A 27 12.24 13.65 -3.30
C PHE A 27 11.87 12.64 -4.40
N HIS A 28 11.09 11.60 -4.08
CA HIS A 28 10.63 10.59 -5.04
C HIS A 28 9.11 10.39 -4.95
N PRO A 29 8.29 11.39 -5.31
CA PRO A 29 6.87 11.35 -5.06
C PRO A 29 6.17 10.31 -5.96
N VAL A 30 5.47 9.36 -5.34
CA VAL A 30 4.56 8.44 -6.02
C VAL A 30 3.12 8.94 -5.84
N SER A 31 2.41 9.15 -6.95
CA SER A 31 1.05 9.67 -6.91
C SER A 31 0.04 8.59 -6.53
N ALA A 32 -0.24 8.43 -5.23
CA ALA A 32 -1.28 7.54 -4.73
C ALA A 32 -2.65 7.83 -5.35
N ARG A 33 -2.96 9.12 -5.58
CA ARG A 33 -4.20 9.54 -6.26
C ARG A 33 -4.30 8.99 -7.69
N ARG A 34 -3.19 8.97 -8.43
CA ARG A 34 -3.16 8.40 -9.78
C ARG A 34 -3.40 6.89 -9.73
N LEU A 35 -2.69 6.18 -8.85
CA LEU A 35 -2.83 4.72 -8.72
C LEU A 35 -4.23 4.31 -8.27
N GLN A 36 -4.81 5.07 -7.33
CA GLN A 36 -6.18 4.88 -6.87
C GLN A 36 -7.18 5.12 -8.00
N ARG A 37 -7.01 6.20 -8.77
CA ARG A 37 -7.87 6.46 -9.93
C ARG A 37 -7.79 5.34 -10.96
N GLN A 38 -6.60 4.86 -11.27
CA GLN A 38 -6.40 3.74 -12.21
C GLN A 38 -7.15 2.50 -11.77
N LEU A 39 -7.08 2.15 -10.48
CA LEU A 39 -7.83 1.02 -9.91
C LEU A 39 -9.35 1.24 -10.02
N GLU A 40 -9.83 2.42 -9.63
CA GLU A 40 -11.26 2.73 -9.66
C GLU A 40 -11.85 2.79 -11.08
N THR A 41 -11.02 3.10 -12.09
CA THR A 41 -11.43 3.09 -13.49
C THR A 41 -11.33 1.72 -14.16
N ASP A 42 -10.74 0.73 -13.49
CA ASP A 42 -10.64 -0.63 -14.02
C ASP A 42 -12.03 -1.29 -14.06
N PRO A 43 -12.50 -1.78 -15.23
CA PRO A 43 -13.80 -2.45 -15.34
C PRO A 43 -13.93 -3.65 -14.40
N SER A 44 -12.84 -4.39 -14.19
CA SER A 44 -12.78 -5.58 -13.34
C SER A 44 -12.98 -5.22 -11.86
N TRP A 45 -12.48 -4.05 -11.43
CA TRP A 45 -12.77 -3.50 -10.11
C TRP A 45 -14.25 -3.11 -9.96
N GLY A 46 -14.85 -2.55 -11.01
CA GLY A 46 -16.28 -2.26 -11.06
C GLY A 46 -17.15 -3.51 -10.94
N GLU A 47 -16.77 -4.61 -11.61
CA GLU A 47 -17.41 -5.91 -11.50
C GLU A 47 -17.31 -6.49 -10.09
N LEU A 48 -16.11 -6.46 -9.50
CA LEU A 48 -15.89 -6.92 -8.14
C LEU A 48 -16.76 -6.17 -7.14
N ARG A 49 -16.88 -4.85 -7.27
CA ARG A 49 -17.75 -4.03 -6.40
C ARG A 49 -19.24 -4.32 -6.56
N ARG A 50 -19.68 -4.77 -7.75
CA ARG A 50 -21.06 -5.25 -7.93
C ARG A 50 -21.28 -6.59 -7.23
N LYS A 51 -20.29 -7.49 -7.27
CA LYS A 51 -20.33 -8.78 -6.56
C LYS A 51 -20.30 -8.62 -5.04
N TYR A 52 -19.57 -7.62 -4.55
CA TYR A 52 -19.38 -7.34 -3.13
C TYR A 52 -19.80 -5.91 -2.78
N PRO A 53 -21.10 -5.66 -2.54
CA PRO A 53 -21.59 -4.32 -2.20
C PRO A 53 -21.18 -3.88 -0.78
N ARG A 54 -21.07 -2.56 -0.58
CA ARG A 54 -20.58 -1.91 0.66
C ARG A 54 -21.39 -2.19 1.94
N GLY A 55 -22.50 -2.91 1.85
CA GLY A 55 -23.30 -3.33 3.01
C GLY A 55 -22.69 -4.50 3.80
N ILE A 56 -21.66 -5.15 3.27
CA ILE A 56 -20.93 -6.24 3.93
C ILE A 56 -19.75 -5.63 4.72
N LYS A 57 -19.62 -5.97 6.01
CA LYS A 57 -18.66 -5.37 6.95
C LYS A 57 -17.21 -5.49 6.47
N GLU A 58 -16.86 -6.63 5.90
CA GLU A 58 -15.54 -6.95 5.35
C GLU A 58 -15.25 -6.05 4.15
N VAL A 59 -16.22 -5.90 3.25
CA VAL A 59 -16.15 -5.00 2.09
C VAL A 59 -16.00 -3.55 2.54
N HIS A 60 -16.69 -3.13 3.59
CA HIS A 60 -16.55 -1.77 4.11
C HIS A 60 -15.12 -1.50 4.61
N ARG A 61 -14.47 -2.47 5.25
CA ARG A 61 -13.09 -2.32 5.75
C ARG A 61 -12.06 -2.24 4.61
N PHE A 62 -12.21 -3.06 3.57
CA PHE A 62 -11.20 -3.16 2.50
C PHE A 62 -11.55 -2.37 1.24
N GLY A 63 -12.79 -1.88 1.13
CA GLY A 63 -13.29 -1.14 -0.03
C GLY A 63 -12.84 0.31 -0.12
N ASP A 64 -12.27 0.88 0.95
CA ASP A 64 -11.67 2.22 0.95
C ASP A 64 -10.30 2.22 0.24
N THR A 65 -10.35 2.23 -1.09
CA THR A 65 -9.16 2.26 -1.95
C THR A 65 -8.31 3.50 -1.71
N ASN A 66 -8.91 4.63 -1.33
CA ASN A 66 -8.15 5.85 -1.06
C ASN A 66 -7.25 5.67 0.15
N PHE A 67 -7.77 5.11 1.23
CA PHE A 67 -6.99 4.78 2.41
C PHE A 67 -5.90 3.73 2.09
N TRP A 68 -6.29 2.60 1.49
CA TRP A 68 -5.38 1.47 1.30
C TRP A 68 -4.30 1.72 0.25
N ILE A 69 -4.62 2.39 -0.87
CA ILE A 69 -3.61 2.73 -1.89
C ILE A 69 -2.60 3.73 -1.33
N LYS A 70 -3.06 4.76 -0.61
CA LYS A 70 -2.14 5.71 0.04
C LYS A 70 -1.20 5.00 1.00
N ARG A 71 -1.73 4.14 1.88
CA ARG A 71 -0.94 3.40 2.87
C ARG A 71 0.10 2.49 2.21
N ASN A 72 -0.26 1.81 1.12
CA ASN A 72 0.65 0.90 0.44
C ASN A 72 1.67 1.60 -0.46
N VAL A 73 1.37 2.80 -0.98
CA VAL A 73 2.39 3.67 -1.59
C VAL A 73 3.45 4.06 -0.57
N GLU A 74 3.04 4.49 0.62
CA GLU A 74 4.00 4.81 1.69
C GLU A 74 4.88 3.61 2.03
N ARG A 75 4.29 2.42 2.22
CA ARG A 75 5.04 1.18 2.47
C ARG A 75 6.01 0.82 1.34
N ALA A 76 5.58 0.96 0.09
CA ALA A 76 6.44 0.68 -1.06
C ALA A 76 7.64 1.64 -1.12
N GLN A 77 7.44 2.92 -0.79
CA GLN A 77 8.51 3.92 -0.71
C GLN A 77 9.44 3.69 0.47
N ASP A 78 8.92 3.29 1.64
CA ASP A 78 9.73 2.91 2.80
C ASP A 78 10.64 1.70 2.48
N LEU A 79 10.18 0.81 1.60
CA LEU A 79 10.95 -0.32 1.05
C LEU A 79 11.81 0.07 -0.18
N SER A 80 11.81 1.34 -0.56
CA SER A 80 12.53 1.89 -1.74
C SER A 80 12.20 1.19 -3.05
N LEU A 81 10.96 0.70 -3.21
CA LEU A 81 10.49 0.06 -4.44
C LEU A 81 10.34 1.07 -5.59
N ASP A 82 10.03 2.32 -5.27
CA ASP A 82 9.90 3.43 -6.23
C ASP A 82 11.22 3.86 -6.91
N ARG A 83 12.37 3.49 -6.32
CA ARG A 83 13.71 3.94 -6.75
C ARG A 83 14.75 2.82 -6.85
N GLY A 84 14.38 1.61 -6.41
CA GLY A 84 15.26 0.45 -6.43
C GLY A 84 15.23 -0.29 -7.76
N ARG A 85 16.08 -1.33 -7.86
CA ARG A 85 15.97 -2.28 -8.97
C ARG A 85 14.67 -3.07 -8.86
N ARG A 86 14.07 -3.42 -10.01
CA ARG A 86 12.92 -4.34 -10.10
C ARG A 86 13.15 -5.61 -9.28
N ARG A 87 12.08 -6.11 -8.64
CA ARG A 87 12.09 -7.24 -7.70
C ARG A 87 10.94 -8.20 -8.02
N HIS A 88 11.10 -9.44 -7.55
CA HIS A 88 10.05 -10.44 -7.45
C HIS A 88 9.65 -10.55 -5.97
N ILE A 89 8.38 -10.28 -5.66
CA ILE A 89 7.89 -10.11 -4.29
C ILE A 89 7.01 -11.29 -3.91
N LEU A 90 7.19 -11.83 -2.71
CA LEU A 90 6.23 -12.71 -2.06
C LEU A 90 5.56 -11.93 -0.93
N ASP A 91 4.24 -11.72 -1.04
CA ASP A 91 3.44 -11.00 -0.05
C ASP A 91 2.61 -12.00 0.77
N LEU A 92 3.04 -12.26 2.02
CA LEU A 92 2.38 -13.21 2.92
C LEU A 92 1.38 -12.46 3.81
N GLY A 93 0.13 -12.92 3.81
CA GLY A 93 -0.98 -12.18 4.41
C GLY A 93 -1.36 -10.95 3.58
N CYS A 94 -1.39 -11.10 2.24
CA CYS A 94 -1.57 -9.99 1.30
C CYS A 94 -2.96 -9.34 1.36
N GLY A 95 -3.94 -9.97 2.01
CA GLY A 95 -5.33 -9.58 2.05
C GLY A 95 -5.89 -9.36 0.62
N PRO A 96 -6.49 -8.19 0.31
CA PRO A 96 -6.98 -7.88 -1.03
C PRO A 96 -5.86 -7.57 -2.04
N GLY A 97 -4.58 -7.59 -1.65
CA GLY A 97 -3.45 -7.45 -2.57
C GLY A 97 -3.10 -6.02 -2.99
N PHE A 98 -3.58 -4.98 -2.29
CA PHE A 98 -3.26 -3.58 -2.62
C PHE A 98 -1.76 -3.26 -2.59
N PHE A 99 -0.95 -3.95 -1.78
CA PHE A 99 0.49 -3.76 -1.78
C PHE A 99 1.12 -4.25 -3.09
N LEU A 100 0.76 -5.46 -3.53
CA LEU A 100 1.19 -6.02 -4.82
C LEU A 100 0.74 -5.15 -6.00
N TYR A 101 -0.51 -4.67 -6.00
CA TYR A 101 -0.99 -3.70 -6.99
C TYR A 101 -0.04 -2.50 -7.11
N VAL A 102 0.30 -1.88 -5.98
CA VAL A 102 1.22 -0.73 -5.97
C VAL A 102 2.60 -1.12 -6.47
N ALA A 103 3.15 -2.25 -6.00
CA ALA A 103 4.47 -2.71 -6.41
C ALA A 103 4.54 -2.99 -7.92
N GLU A 104 3.51 -3.57 -8.51
CA GLU A 104 3.44 -3.82 -9.96
C GLU A 104 3.35 -2.52 -10.76
N LYS A 105 2.59 -1.52 -10.29
CA LYS A 105 2.57 -0.19 -10.92
C LYS A 105 3.92 0.54 -10.81
N LEU A 106 4.77 0.15 -9.87
CA LEU A 106 6.16 0.60 -9.77
C LEU A 106 7.15 -0.27 -10.59
N GLY A 107 6.65 -1.29 -11.30
CA GLY A 107 7.44 -2.14 -12.20
C GLY A 107 8.03 -3.39 -11.56
N HIS A 108 7.55 -3.76 -10.38
CA HIS A 108 7.86 -5.05 -9.75
C HIS A 108 6.90 -6.14 -10.24
N THR A 109 7.18 -7.38 -9.83
CA THR A 109 6.25 -8.51 -9.99
C THR A 109 6.11 -9.19 -8.64
N GLY A 110 5.04 -9.94 -8.43
CA GLY A 110 4.93 -10.71 -7.20
C GLY A 110 3.83 -11.75 -7.18
N VAL A 111 3.78 -12.47 -6.08
CA VAL A 111 2.76 -13.47 -5.75
C VAL A 111 2.25 -13.14 -4.35
N GLY A 112 0.93 -13.08 -4.22
CA GLY A 112 0.25 -12.90 -2.94
C GLY A 112 -0.26 -14.23 -2.40
N LEU A 113 -0.14 -14.42 -1.10
CA LEU A 113 -0.73 -15.55 -0.39
C LEU A 113 -1.48 -15.04 0.84
N ASP A 114 -2.74 -15.43 0.98
CA ASP A 114 -3.56 -15.17 2.15
C ASP A 114 -4.42 -16.39 2.47
N ILE A 115 -4.94 -16.44 3.69
CA ILE A 115 -5.92 -17.45 4.09
C ILE A 115 -7.25 -17.12 3.43
N ASP A 116 -7.91 -18.11 2.84
CA ASP A 116 -9.18 -17.91 2.13
C ASP A 116 -10.39 -17.83 3.09
N GLU A 117 -10.29 -17.00 4.13
CA GLU A 117 -11.41 -16.72 5.03
C GLU A 117 -12.39 -15.71 4.43
N GLN A 118 -11.92 -14.85 3.52
CA GLN A 118 -12.69 -13.79 2.89
C GLN A 118 -12.65 -13.94 1.37
N ALA A 119 -13.74 -14.41 0.78
CA ALA A 119 -13.85 -14.64 -0.67
C ALA A 119 -13.53 -13.39 -1.51
N ILE A 120 -13.80 -12.18 -0.98
CA ILE A 120 -13.42 -10.92 -1.62
C ILE A 120 -11.90 -10.81 -1.83
N PHE A 121 -11.06 -11.33 -0.94
CA PHE A 121 -9.60 -11.27 -1.09
C PHE A 121 -9.13 -12.11 -2.26
N ARG A 122 -9.60 -13.36 -2.33
CA ARG A 122 -9.33 -14.27 -3.44
C ARG A 122 -9.71 -13.64 -4.78
N ASP A 123 -10.90 -13.04 -4.85
CA ASP A 123 -11.37 -12.43 -6.09
C ASP A 123 -10.63 -11.14 -6.43
N THR A 124 -10.27 -10.33 -5.43
CA THR A 124 -9.50 -9.10 -5.65
C THR A 124 -8.09 -9.42 -6.13
N LEU A 125 -7.45 -10.44 -5.55
CA LEU A 125 -6.09 -10.83 -5.90
C LEU A 125 -5.96 -11.30 -7.36
N ARG A 126 -7.05 -11.81 -7.96
CA ARG A 126 -7.12 -12.19 -9.39
C ARG A 126 -7.19 -10.99 -10.34
N LEU A 127 -7.40 -9.78 -9.81
CA LEU A 127 -7.41 -8.54 -10.59
C LEU A 127 -6.03 -7.90 -10.73
N LEU A 128 -5.03 -8.46 -10.03
CA LEU A 128 -3.64 -8.01 -10.12
C LEU A 128 -2.94 -8.69 -11.32
#